data_AF-A0A2S7PJN0-F1
#
_entry.id   AF-A0A2S7PJN0-F1
#
_cell.length_a   1.000
_cell.length_b   1.000
_cell.length_c   1.000
_cell.angle_alpha   90.00
_cell.angle_beta   90.00
_cell.angle_gamma   90.00
#
_symmetry.space_group_name_H-M   'P 1'
#
loop_
_entity.id
_entity.type
_entity.pdbx_description
1 polymer ?
#
loop_
_entity_poly.entity_id
_entity_poly.type
_entity_poly.pdbx_seq_one_letter_code
_entity_poly.pdbx_strand_id
1 'polypeptide(L)'
;MEPSGLSTSIASKLPVLQSAACVLAGLLFVFYLVRPILSPLRSIPGPFLARYTDACECIEVISNKTLWHFIENMSPGAIIRYGPNRYNFKDLEAPKIIYGYNHSFIKSSFYRPFARPGQENWSIFSIDGPKIYSQLCRYYQSMYSLTSLVSYELYVDKYVYLFKQRLEEIAISGLPIDLAY
;
A
#
# COMPACT_ATOMS: atom_id res chain seq x y z
N MET A 1 50.98 -5.46 -33.23
CA MET A 1 49.75 -5.91 -32.57
C MET A 1 50.10 -6.22 -31.11
N GLU A 2 50.01 -5.23 -30.23
CA GLU A 2 50.17 -5.44 -28.77
C GLU A 2 48.84 -5.14 -28.05
N PRO A 3 48.06 -6.16 -27.68
CA PRO A 3 46.92 -6.01 -26.77
C PRO A 3 47.26 -6.42 -25.32
N SER A 4 48.52 -6.44 -24.90
CA SER A 4 48.97 -6.98 -23.60
C SER A 4 48.98 -5.96 -22.44
N GLY A 5 49.14 -4.67 -22.71
CA GLY A 5 49.24 -3.63 -21.66
C GLY A 5 47.90 -3.24 -21.01
N LEU A 6 46.79 -3.36 -21.74
CA LEU A 6 45.47 -2.96 -21.22
C LEU A 6 44.88 -4.04 -20.28
N SER A 7 45.09 -5.33 -20.59
CA SER A 7 44.56 -6.46 -19.81
C SER A 7 45.20 -6.56 -18.41
N THR A 8 46.51 -6.32 -18.33
CA THR A 8 47.27 -6.37 -17.06
C THR A 8 46.95 -5.20 -16.13
N SER A 9 46.64 -4.02 -16.69
CA SER A 9 46.20 -2.83 -15.94
C SER A 9 44.77 -2.98 -15.38
N ILE A 10 43.89 -3.68 -16.11
CA ILE A 10 42.53 -3.99 -15.62
C ILE A 10 42.59 -5.06 -14.53
N ALA A 11 43.43 -6.08 -14.69
CA ALA A 11 43.59 -7.17 -13.71
C ALA A 11 44.14 -6.68 -12.36
N SER A 12 45.04 -5.69 -12.35
CA SER A 12 45.62 -5.14 -11.11
C SER A 12 44.67 -4.23 -10.33
N LYS A 13 43.68 -3.62 -11.01
CA LYS A 13 42.66 -2.76 -10.39
C LYS A 13 41.46 -3.55 -9.84
N LEU A 14 41.27 -4.79 -10.27
CA LEU A 14 40.20 -5.68 -9.82
C LEU A 14 40.17 -5.93 -8.29
N PRO A 15 41.29 -6.26 -7.60
CA PRO A 15 41.29 -6.48 -6.14
C PRO A 15 41.06 -5.18 -5.34
N VAL A 16 41.48 -4.03 -5.89
CA VAL A 16 41.22 -2.72 -5.29
C VAL A 16 39.73 -2.37 -5.38
N LEU A 17 39.10 -2.66 -6.52
CA LEU A 17 37.66 -2.49 -6.70
C LEU A 17 36.84 -3.43 -5.79
N GLN A 18 37.29 -4.68 -5.64
CA GLN A 18 36.64 -5.65 -4.74
C GLN A 18 36.73 -5.24 -3.28
N SER A 19 37.91 -4.82 -2.80
CA SER A 19 38.06 -4.35 -1.41
C SER A 19 37.26 -3.07 -1.16
N ALA A 20 37.24 -2.11 -2.10
CA ALA A 20 36.39 -0.93 -2.01
C ALA A 20 34.88 -1.29 -1.97
N ALA A 21 34.44 -2.26 -2.77
CA ALA A 21 33.06 -2.76 -2.75
C ALA A 21 32.70 -3.42 -1.41
N CYS A 22 33.61 -4.23 -0.84
CA CYS A 22 33.42 -4.85 0.48
C CYS A 22 33.32 -3.81 1.60
N VAL A 23 34.17 -2.77 1.58
CA VAL A 23 34.12 -1.68 2.56
C VAL A 23 32.81 -0.90 2.42
N LEU A 24 32.40 -0.58 1.19
CA LEU A 24 31.13 0.11 0.94
C LEU A 24 29.94 -0.73 1.40
N ALA A 25 29.92 -2.02 1.11
CA ALA A 25 28.89 -2.94 1.57
C ALA A 25 28.85 -3.02 3.11
N GLY A 26 30.01 -3.07 3.76
CA GLY A 26 30.12 -3.02 5.22
C GLY A 26 29.56 -1.74 5.81
N LEU A 27 29.89 -0.58 5.23
CA LEU A 27 29.37 0.72 5.67
C LEU A 27 27.85 0.82 5.47
N LEU A 28 27.32 0.36 4.33
CA LEU A 28 25.89 0.32 4.06
C LEU A 28 25.15 -0.61 5.04
N PHE A 29 25.75 -1.77 5.36
CA PHE A 29 25.20 -2.71 6.33
C PHE A 29 25.13 -2.10 7.73
N VAL A 30 26.23 -1.48 8.19
CA VAL A 30 26.26 -0.76 9.48
C VAL A 30 25.24 0.39 9.49
N PHE A 31 25.17 1.17 8.41
CA PHE A 31 24.20 2.26 8.28
C PHE A 31 22.76 1.74 8.38
N TYR A 32 22.44 0.64 7.69
CA TYR A 32 21.12 0.03 7.73
C TYR A 32 20.76 -0.48 9.15
N LEU A 33 21.73 -1.05 9.87
CA LEU A 33 21.53 -1.50 11.26
C LEU A 33 21.31 -0.35 12.25
N VAL A 34 22.04 0.74 12.08
CA VAL A 34 22.05 1.87 13.01
C VAL A 34 20.90 2.86 12.74
N ARG A 35 20.46 2.99 11.49
CA ARG A 35 19.40 3.94 11.08
C ARG A 35 18.12 3.85 11.92
N PRO A 36 17.53 2.67 12.22
CA PRO A 36 16.33 2.60 13.05
C PRO A 36 16.56 2.97 14.52
N ILE A 37 17.79 2.82 15.01
CA ILE A 37 18.17 3.10 16.41
C ILE A 37 18.40 4.60 16.63
N LEU A 38 18.89 5.30 15.59
CA LEU A 38 19.04 6.76 15.59
C LEU A 38 17.75 7.51 15.24
N SER A 39 16.69 6.81 14.83
CA SER A 39 15.42 7.44 14.49
C SER A 39 14.76 8.07 15.72
N PRO A 40 14.16 9.28 15.60
CA PRO A 40 13.37 9.87 16.70
C PRO A 40 12.18 8.98 17.10
N LEU A 41 11.74 8.09 16.22
CA LEU A 41 10.62 7.16 16.42
C LEU A 41 11.05 5.80 17.01
N ARG A 42 12.29 5.71 17.55
CA ARG A 42 12.84 4.47 18.13
C ARG A 42 12.11 3.97 19.38
N SER A 43 11.44 4.88 20.10
CA SER A 43 10.69 4.60 21.32
C SER A 43 9.37 3.88 21.05
N ILE A 44 8.90 3.88 19.80
CA ILE A 44 7.65 3.23 19.44
C ILE A 44 7.83 1.71 19.57
N PRO A 45 6.99 1.02 20.37
CA PRO A 45 7.07 -0.42 20.56
C PRO A 45 6.72 -1.18 19.28
N GLY A 46 7.20 -2.41 19.14
CA GLY A 46 6.86 -3.29 18.03
C GLY A 46 7.84 -4.47 17.88
N PRO A 47 7.54 -5.44 17.01
CA PRO A 47 8.42 -6.57 16.76
C PRO A 47 9.82 -6.11 16.34
N PHE A 48 10.85 -6.85 16.76
CA PHE A 48 12.23 -6.50 16.42
C PHE A 48 12.46 -6.47 14.90
N LEU A 49 11.90 -7.45 14.18
CA LEU A 49 12.01 -7.54 12.73
C LEU A 49 11.34 -6.35 12.02
N ALA A 50 10.24 -5.82 12.55
CA ALA A 50 9.53 -4.67 12.00
C ALA A 50 10.37 -3.37 11.98
N ARG A 51 11.50 -3.31 12.69
CA ARG A 51 12.42 -2.17 12.60
C ARG A 51 13.22 -2.14 11.30
N TYR A 52 13.45 -3.31 10.72
CA TYR A 52 14.34 -3.50 9.57
C TYR A 52 13.55 -3.91 8.33
N THR A 53 12.67 -4.88 8.46
CA THR A 53 11.99 -5.51 7.32
C THR A 53 10.47 -5.53 7.49
N ASP A 54 9.77 -5.76 6.39
CA ASP A 54 8.33 -6.00 6.33
C ASP A 54 7.97 -7.47 6.56
N ALA A 55 8.87 -8.25 7.16
CA ALA A 55 8.67 -9.68 7.36
C ALA A 55 7.41 -9.98 8.18
N CYS A 56 7.03 -9.11 9.11
CA CYS A 56 5.79 -9.23 9.88
C CYS A 56 4.57 -9.28 8.95
N GLU A 57 4.52 -8.40 7.95
CA GLU A 57 3.44 -8.38 6.96
C GLU A 57 3.43 -9.64 6.10
N CYS A 58 4.60 -10.08 5.63
CA CYS A 58 4.69 -11.30 4.85
C CYS A 58 4.21 -12.52 5.65
N ILE A 59 4.57 -12.63 6.93
CA ILE A 59 4.15 -13.74 7.79
C ILE A 59 2.63 -13.72 8.00
N GLU A 60 2.01 -12.56 8.21
CA GLU A 60 0.56 -12.45 8.38
C GLU A 60 -0.19 -12.88 7.12
N VAL A 61 0.25 -12.40 5.94
CA VAL A 61 -0.32 -12.78 4.65
C VAL A 61 -0.19 -14.29 4.40
N ILE A 62 0.99 -14.88 4.65
CA ILE A 62 1.20 -16.32 4.49
C ILE A 62 0.35 -17.12 5.48
N SER A 63 0.15 -16.61 6.70
CA SER A 63 -0.63 -17.27 7.74
C SER A 63 -2.15 -17.13 7.53
N ASN A 64 -2.58 -16.50 6.44
CA ASN A 64 -3.97 -16.15 6.14
C ASN A 64 -4.66 -15.42 7.30
N LYS A 65 -3.88 -14.68 8.09
CA LYS A 65 -4.41 -13.81 9.14
C LYS A 65 -4.71 -12.47 8.52
N THR A 66 -5.88 -11.93 8.81
CA THR A 66 -6.22 -10.59 8.36
C THR A 66 -5.29 -9.58 9.02
N LEU A 67 -4.89 -8.54 8.29
CA LEU A 67 -4.09 -7.40 8.80
C LEU A 67 -4.67 -6.81 10.10
N TRP A 68 -5.98 -6.97 10.32
CA TRP A 68 -6.70 -6.50 11.51
C TRP A 68 -6.40 -7.26 12.79
N HIS A 69 -5.97 -8.53 12.71
CA HIS A 69 -5.74 -9.37 13.88
C HIS A 69 -4.67 -8.79 14.81
N PHE A 70 -3.63 -8.17 14.24
CA PHE A 70 -2.60 -7.50 15.02
C PHE A 70 -3.15 -6.27 15.76
N ILE A 71 -3.99 -5.48 15.09
CA ILE A 71 -4.56 -4.23 15.62
C ILE A 71 -5.58 -4.53 16.73
N GLU A 72 -6.40 -5.56 16.57
CA GLU A 72 -7.40 -5.97 17.57
C GLU A 72 -6.78 -6.22 18.95
N ASN A 73 -5.59 -6.84 18.97
CA ASN A 73 -4.87 -7.16 20.20
C ASN A 73 -4.12 -5.97 20.83
N MET A 74 -4.07 -4.80 20.18
CA MET A 74 -3.41 -3.62 20.73
C MET A 74 -4.20 -3.01 21.89
N SER A 75 -3.53 -2.36 22.84
CA SER A 75 -4.21 -1.55 23.85
C SER A 75 -4.84 -0.30 23.20
N PRO A 76 -5.98 0.20 23.70
CA PRO A 76 -6.52 1.50 23.27
C PRO A 76 -5.49 2.63 23.48
N GLY A 77 -5.38 3.54 22.52
CA GLY A 77 -4.39 4.61 22.47
C GLY A 77 -2.97 4.16 22.08
N ALA A 78 -2.75 2.87 21.82
CA ALA A 78 -1.42 2.37 21.48
C ALA A 78 -1.02 2.70 20.04
N ILE A 79 0.26 2.98 19.86
CA ILE A 79 0.92 3.10 18.57
C ILE A 79 1.98 2.01 18.52
N ILE A 80 1.90 1.14 17.52
CA ILE A 80 2.83 0.02 17.37
C ILE A 80 3.44 0.03 15.98
N ARG A 81 4.76 -0.18 15.93
CA ARG A 81 5.51 -0.34 14.69
C ARG A 81 5.20 -1.69 14.05
N TYR A 82 4.86 -1.64 12.77
CA TYR A 82 4.52 -2.82 11.97
C TYR A 82 5.55 -3.10 10.87
N GLY A 83 6.25 -2.06 10.40
CA GLY A 83 7.34 -2.17 9.42
C GLY A 83 8.28 -0.95 9.47
N PRO A 84 9.31 -0.91 8.62
CA PRO A 84 10.21 0.22 8.53
C PRO A 84 9.44 1.45 8.05
N ASN A 85 9.31 2.44 8.94
CA ASN A 85 8.48 3.65 8.77
C ASN A 85 6.98 3.38 8.60
N ARG A 86 6.48 2.23 9.08
CA ARG A 86 5.05 1.90 9.08
C ARG A 86 4.57 1.65 10.51
N TYR A 87 3.45 2.27 10.86
CA TYR A 87 2.92 2.28 12.21
C TYR A 87 1.41 2.07 12.18
N ASN A 88 0.94 1.23 13.09
CA ASN A 88 -0.46 1.01 13.35
C ASN A 88 -0.89 1.87 14.54
N PHE A 89 -2.07 2.47 14.42
CA PHE A 89 -2.66 3.36 15.43
C PHE A 89 -3.97 2.75 15.90
N LYS A 90 -4.10 2.52 17.21
CA LYS A 90 -5.38 2.16 17.84
C LYS A 90 -5.86 3.32 18.71
N ASP A 91 -6.03 4.47 18.10
CA ASP A 91 -6.44 5.71 18.76
C ASP A 91 -7.62 6.34 18.01
N LEU A 92 -8.57 6.91 18.76
CA LEU A 92 -9.78 7.55 18.23
C LEU A 92 -9.46 8.92 17.61
N GLU A 93 -8.41 9.59 18.05
CA GLU A 93 -8.00 10.88 17.49
C GLU A 93 -7.16 10.74 16.22
N ALA A 94 -6.52 9.58 16.01
CA ALA A 94 -5.65 9.35 14.85
C ALA A 94 -6.35 9.54 13.50
N PRO A 95 -7.58 9.02 13.25
CA PRO A 95 -8.29 9.27 12.01
C PRO A 95 -8.54 10.76 11.73
N LYS A 96 -8.82 11.54 12.77
CA LYS A 96 -9.03 12.99 12.63
C LYS A 96 -7.73 13.72 12.28
N ILE A 97 -6.59 13.27 12.79
CA ILE A 97 -5.27 13.83 12.46
C ILE A 97 -4.83 13.40 11.06
N ILE A 98 -5.02 12.13 10.71
CA ILE A 98 -4.56 11.52 9.46
C ILE A 98 -5.44 11.94 8.28
N TYR A 99 -6.76 12.06 8.46
CA TYR A 99 -7.72 12.32 7.40
C TYR A 99 -8.47 13.66 7.53
N GLY A 100 -8.27 14.41 8.62
CA GLY A 100 -9.01 15.65 8.89
C GLY A 100 -8.64 16.81 7.97
N TYR A 101 -9.30 17.95 8.13
CA TYR A 101 -9.04 19.11 7.26
C TYR A 101 -7.64 19.69 7.51
N ASN A 102 -6.90 20.04 6.44
CA ASN A 102 -5.56 20.68 6.47
C ASN A 102 -4.33 19.78 6.76
N HIS A 103 -4.44 18.45 6.63
CA HIS A 103 -3.28 17.56 6.73
C HIS A 103 -2.48 17.47 5.42
N SER A 104 -1.18 17.23 5.53
CA SER A 104 -0.25 17.09 4.38
C SER A 104 0.11 15.63 4.07
N PHE A 105 -0.62 14.65 4.63
CA PHE A 105 -0.32 13.25 4.34
C PHE A 105 -0.80 12.87 2.94
N ILE A 106 0.08 12.22 2.19
CA ILE A 106 -0.22 11.65 0.88
C ILE A 106 -0.44 10.15 1.02
N LYS A 107 -1.18 9.56 0.09
CA LYS A 107 -1.30 8.10 0.01
C LYS A 107 0.10 7.50 -0.16
N SER A 108 0.29 6.35 0.49
CA SER A 108 1.55 5.63 0.41
C SER A 108 1.62 4.83 -0.90
N SER A 109 2.82 4.39 -1.26
CA SER A 109 3.05 3.52 -2.42
C SER A 109 2.27 2.20 -2.38
N PHE A 110 1.69 1.85 -1.23
CA PHE A 110 0.77 0.71 -1.07
C PHE A 110 -0.40 0.76 -2.06
N TYR A 111 -0.86 1.96 -2.44
CA TYR A 111 -2.03 2.10 -3.31
C TYR A 111 -1.73 1.93 -4.81
N ARG A 112 -0.45 1.98 -5.20
CA ARG A 112 -0.03 1.91 -6.62
C ARG A 112 -0.40 0.61 -7.32
N PRO A 113 -0.20 -0.59 -6.72
CA PRO A 113 -0.53 -1.86 -7.39
C PRO A 113 -2.02 -2.04 -7.68
N PHE A 114 -2.90 -1.25 -7.08
CA PHE A 114 -4.34 -1.29 -7.34
C PHE A 114 -4.73 -0.55 -8.64
N ALA A 115 -3.80 0.17 -9.26
CA ALA A 115 -4.04 0.72 -10.58
C ALA A 115 -3.86 -0.37 -11.65
N ARG A 116 -4.55 -0.19 -12.78
CA ARG A 116 -4.21 -0.96 -13.98
C ARG A 116 -2.79 -0.58 -14.43
N PRO A 117 -1.94 -1.53 -14.85
CA PRO A 117 -0.60 -1.23 -15.34
C PRO A 117 -0.63 -0.17 -16.45
N GLY A 118 0.13 0.92 -16.27
CA GLY A 118 0.18 2.05 -17.20
C GLY A 118 -0.95 3.08 -17.06
N GLN A 119 -1.84 2.91 -16.08
CA GLN A 119 -2.95 3.84 -15.78
C GLN A 119 -2.93 4.33 -14.32
N GLU A 120 -1.74 4.45 -13.73
CA GLU A 120 -1.55 4.84 -12.33
C GLU A 120 -2.15 6.22 -12.03
N ASN A 121 -2.20 7.10 -13.04
CA ASN A 121 -2.74 8.46 -12.94
C ASN A 121 -4.24 8.59 -13.26
N TRP A 122 -4.95 7.49 -13.51
CA TRP A 122 -6.38 7.51 -13.85
C TRP A 122 -7.27 6.88 -12.77
N SER A 123 -6.67 6.26 -11.75
CA SER A 123 -7.39 5.67 -10.63
C SER A 123 -7.43 6.62 -9.44
N ILE A 124 -8.61 7.16 -9.09
CA ILE A 124 -8.79 7.99 -7.88
C ILE A 124 -8.31 7.27 -6.61
N PHE A 125 -8.33 5.94 -6.61
CA PHE A 125 -7.87 5.12 -5.50
C PHE A 125 -6.34 5.09 -5.39
N SER A 126 -5.65 4.92 -6.52
CA SER A 126 -4.21 4.63 -6.59
C SER A 126 -3.30 5.86 -6.67
N ILE A 127 -3.87 7.03 -6.94
CA ILE A 127 -3.09 8.27 -7.12
C ILE A 127 -2.59 8.81 -5.80
N ASP A 128 -1.28 9.02 -5.73
CA ASP A 128 -0.59 9.59 -4.55
C ASP A 128 -0.61 11.13 -4.54
N GLY A 129 -0.72 11.77 -5.72
CA GLY A 129 -0.56 13.21 -5.90
C GLY A 129 -1.83 14.02 -5.61
N PRO A 130 -1.85 14.94 -4.61
CA PRO A 130 -3.04 15.69 -4.23
C PRO A 130 -3.64 16.53 -5.35
N LYS A 131 -2.80 17.11 -6.21
CA LYS A 131 -3.24 17.96 -7.35
C LYS A 131 -4.00 17.14 -8.39
N ILE A 132 -3.45 16.02 -8.82
CA ILE A 132 -4.07 15.12 -9.81
C ILE A 132 -5.33 14.51 -9.22
N TYR A 133 -5.28 14.07 -7.96
CA TYR A 133 -6.44 13.57 -7.22
C TYR A 133 -7.58 14.60 -7.20
N SER A 134 -7.30 15.86 -6.83
CA SER A 134 -8.30 16.93 -6.82
C SER A 134 -8.93 17.18 -8.19
N GLN A 135 -8.12 17.17 -9.26
CA GLN A 135 -8.62 17.33 -10.63
C GLN A 135 -9.56 16.20 -11.05
N LEU A 136 -9.20 14.95 -10.75
CA LEU A 136 -10.04 13.79 -11.06
C LEU A 136 -11.31 13.79 -10.22
N CYS A 137 -11.23 14.06 -8.92
CA CYS A 137 -12.42 14.18 -8.08
C CYS A 137 -13.39 15.23 -8.64
N ARG A 138 -12.89 16.38 -9.09
CA ARG A 138 -13.71 17.41 -9.73
C ARG A 138 -14.37 16.92 -11.03
N TYR A 139 -13.68 16.10 -11.82
CA TYR A 139 -14.25 15.49 -13.02
C TYR A 139 -15.37 14.50 -12.67
N TYR A 140 -15.17 13.62 -11.69
CA TYR A 140 -16.16 12.63 -11.26
C TYR A 140 -17.35 13.24 -10.51
N GLN A 141 -17.16 14.36 -9.81
CA GLN A 141 -18.20 14.96 -8.96
C GLN A 141 -19.49 15.30 -9.72
N SER A 142 -19.41 15.65 -11.01
CA SER A 142 -20.59 15.94 -11.83
C SER A 142 -21.46 14.69 -12.07
N MET A 143 -20.84 13.51 -12.22
CA MET A 143 -21.55 12.25 -12.44
C MET A 143 -22.34 11.79 -11.20
N TYR A 144 -21.91 12.21 -10.01
CA TYR A 144 -22.58 11.93 -8.74
C TYR A 144 -23.45 13.12 -8.26
N SER A 145 -23.78 14.06 -9.14
CA SER A 145 -24.70 15.15 -8.81
C SER A 145 -26.12 14.63 -8.62
N LEU A 146 -26.95 15.34 -7.84
CA LEU A 146 -28.34 14.95 -7.60
C LEU A 146 -29.12 14.82 -8.93
N THR A 147 -28.90 15.75 -9.87
CA THR A 147 -29.52 15.69 -11.21
C THR A 147 -29.12 14.44 -11.98
N SER A 148 -27.84 14.07 -11.94
CA SER A 148 -27.36 12.82 -12.56
C SER A 148 -27.93 11.58 -11.87
N LEU A 149 -28.01 11.56 -10.54
CA LEU A 149 -28.59 10.44 -9.79
C LEU A 149 -30.06 10.23 -10.11
N VAL A 150 -30.86 11.29 -10.18
CA VAL A 150 -32.28 11.20 -10.58
C VAL A 150 -32.40 10.66 -12.00
N SER A 151 -31.51 11.06 -12.92
CA SER A 151 -31.52 10.49 -14.28
C SER A 151 -31.19 8.99 -14.31
N TYR A 152 -30.42 8.49 -13.34
CA TYR A 152 -30.08 7.08 -13.22
C TYR A 152 -31.15 6.24 -12.54
N GLU A 153 -32.01 6.83 -11.70
CA GLU A 153 -33.05 6.13 -10.91
C GLU A 153 -33.88 5.18 -11.78
N LEU A 154 -34.40 5.65 -12.91
CA LEU A 154 -35.20 4.84 -13.84
C LEU A 154 -34.46 3.60 -14.36
N TYR A 155 -33.15 3.72 -14.59
CA TYR A 155 -32.33 2.61 -15.06
C TYR A 155 -32.04 1.64 -13.92
N VAL A 156 -31.67 2.15 -12.74
CA VAL A 156 -31.41 1.34 -11.55
C VAL A 156 -32.67 0.54 -11.18
N ASP A 157 -33.83 1.17 -11.13
CA ASP A 157 -35.11 0.52 -10.82
C ASP A 157 -35.42 -0.63 -11.78
N LYS A 158 -35.18 -0.42 -13.08
CA LYS A 158 -35.35 -1.46 -14.10
C LYS A 158 -34.43 -2.67 -13.84
N TYR A 159 -33.16 -2.43 -13.53
CA TYR A 159 -32.21 -3.52 -13.26
C TYR A 159 -32.47 -4.21 -11.92
N VAL A 160 -32.91 -3.46 -10.90
CA VAL A 160 -33.33 -4.01 -9.60
C VAL A 160 -34.54 -4.92 -9.78
N TYR A 161 -35.55 -4.50 -10.55
CA TYR A 161 -36.70 -5.34 -10.85
C TYR A 161 -36.31 -6.61 -11.60
N LEU A 162 -35.45 -6.48 -12.63
CA LEU A 162 -34.95 -7.63 -13.37
C LEU A 162 -34.15 -8.59 -12.47
N PHE A 163 -33.28 -8.06 -11.63
CA PHE A 163 -32.50 -8.85 -10.68
C PHE A 163 -33.40 -9.61 -9.71
N LYS A 164 -34.40 -8.92 -9.15
CA LYS A 164 -35.43 -9.54 -8.29
C LYS A 164 -36.16 -10.67 -9.03
N GLN A 165 -36.62 -10.42 -10.26
CA GLN A 165 -37.31 -11.44 -11.06
C GLN A 165 -36.44 -12.69 -11.26
N ARG A 166 -35.14 -12.52 -11.56
CA ARG A 166 -34.22 -13.67 -11.71
C ARG A 166 -34.04 -14.43 -10.40
N LEU A 167 -33.88 -13.72 -9.28
CA LEU A 167 -33.80 -14.36 -7.96
C LEU A 167 -35.07 -15.16 -7.64
N GLU A 168 -36.26 -14.65 -8.00
CA GLU A 168 -37.53 -15.37 -7.82
C GLU A 168 -37.62 -16.63 -8.70
N GLU A 169 -37.27 -16.53 -9.99
CA GLU A 169 -37.21 -17.68 -10.91
C GLU A 169 -36.28 -18.78 -10.37
N ILE A 170 -35.12 -18.38 -9.85
CA ILE A 170 -34.14 -19.27 -9.24
C ILE A 170 -34.72 -19.91 -7.97
N ALA A 171 -35.31 -19.12 -7.09
CA ALA A 171 -35.91 -19.62 -5.85
C ALA A 171 -37.01 -20.66 -6.12
N ILE A 172 -37.83 -20.44 -7.16
CA ILE A 172 -38.87 -21.39 -7.60
C ILE A 172 -38.25 -22.65 -8.20
N SER A 173 -37.15 -22.53 -8.95
CA SER A 173 -36.48 -23.68 -9.58
C SER A 173 -35.82 -24.65 -8.59
N GLY A 174 -35.54 -24.19 -7.35
CA GLY A 174 -34.90 -25.00 -6.31
C GLY A 174 -33.43 -25.36 -6.59
N LEU A 175 -32.80 -24.72 -7.59
CA LEU A 175 -31.42 -24.97 -7.97
C LEU A 175 -30.45 -24.23 -7.04
N PRO A 176 -29.36 -24.87 -6.59
CA PRO A 176 -28.32 -24.18 -5.83
C PRO A 176 -27.60 -23.16 -6.73
N ILE A 177 -27.37 -21.96 -6.20
CA ILE A 177 -26.62 -20.90 -6.87
C ILE A 177 -25.35 -20.56 -6.12
N ASP A 178 -24.29 -20.43 -6.89
CA ASP A 178 -23.04 -19.82 -6.46
C ASP A 178 -23.14 -18.30 -6.57
N LEU A 179 -23.02 -17.60 -5.45
CA LEU A 179 -23.00 -16.13 -5.37
C LEU A 179 -21.57 -15.57 -5.32
N ALA A 180 -20.56 -16.44 -5.30
CA ALA A 180 -19.17 -16.03 -5.14
C ALA A 180 -18.49 -15.60 -6.46
N TYR A 181 -19.15 -15.80 -7.61
CA TYR A 181 -18.63 -15.50 -8.94
C TYR A 181 -19.57 -14.64 -9.78
#